data_AF-W9VCZ6-F1
#
_entry.id   AF-W9VCZ6-F1
#
_cell.length_a   1.000
_cell.length_b   1.000
_cell.length_c   1.000
_cell.angle_alpha   90.00
_cell.angle_beta   90.00
_cell.angle_gamma   90.00
#
_symmetry.space_group_name_H-M   'P 1'
#
loop_
_entity.id
_entity.type
_entity.pdbx_description
1 polymer ?
#
loop_
_entity_poly.entity_id
_entity_poly.type
_entity_poly.pdbx_seq_one_letter_code
_entity_poly.pdbx_strand_id
1 'polypeptide(L)'
;MAKLGSKIALAGRISAITRIPMTVLTSRNLAESSVAQRMSWAASRVTTRAEDGAYCLLGLFGANMSLLYGEGQRAFFRLQEEIIKYNDDHSIFCLVNEGNENFRPTCSQSGLLFRMSFFYRRESL
;
A
#
# COMPACT_ATOMS: atom_id res chain seq x y z
N MET A 1 -10.06 10.60 -32.91
CA MET A 1 -10.33 10.34 -31.47
C MET A 1 -9.48 9.16 -31.02
N ALA A 2 -8.55 9.35 -30.08
CA ALA A 2 -7.70 8.28 -29.60
C ALA A 2 -8.52 7.29 -28.74
N LYS A 3 -8.49 6.00 -29.08
CA LYS A 3 -9.19 4.94 -28.34
C LYS A 3 -8.35 4.58 -27.11
N LEU A 4 -8.84 4.86 -25.91
CA LEU A 4 -8.13 4.69 -24.62
C LEU A 4 -7.86 3.22 -24.20
N GLY A 5 -7.97 2.23 -25.10
CA GLY A 5 -7.77 0.81 -24.77
C GLY A 5 -8.88 0.21 -23.88
N SER A 6 -8.92 -1.12 -23.75
CA SER A 6 -9.81 -1.81 -22.82
C SER A 6 -9.12 -2.04 -21.47
N LYS A 7 -9.91 -2.21 -20.41
CA LYS A 7 -9.40 -2.51 -19.05
C LYS A 7 -8.41 -3.69 -19.06
N ILE A 8 -8.74 -4.74 -19.82
CA ILE A 8 -7.93 -5.95 -19.95
C ILE A 8 -6.63 -5.66 -20.73
N ALA A 9 -6.72 -4.90 -21.82
CA ALA A 9 -5.55 -4.54 -22.63
C ALA A 9 -4.53 -3.67 -21.85
N LEU A 10 -5.02 -2.84 -20.92
CA LEU A 10 -4.17 -2.00 -20.08
C LEU A 10 -3.67 -2.71 -18.81
N ALA A 11 -4.34 -3.78 -18.37
CA ALA A 11 -4.02 -4.48 -17.13
C ALA A 11 -2.56 -4.96 -17.08
N GLY A 12 -2.01 -5.47 -18.18
CA GLY A 12 -0.62 -5.91 -18.24
C GLY A 12 0.37 -4.78 -17.99
N ARG A 13 0.16 -3.62 -18.62
CA ARG A 13 1.01 -2.43 -18.43
C ARG A 13 0.88 -1.85 -17.03
N ILE A 14 -0.34 -1.77 -16.50
CA ILE A 14 -0.60 -1.27 -15.15
C ILE A 14 0.03 -2.20 -14.12
N SER A 15 -0.10 -3.52 -14.30
CA SER A 15 0.50 -4.53 -13.42
C SER A 15 2.02 -4.43 -13.39
N ALA A 16 2.66 -4.24 -14.54
CA ALA A 16 4.11 -4.05 -14.63
C ALA A 16 4.61 -2.82 -13.84
N ILE A 17 3.86 -1.71 -13.87
CA ILE A 17 4.23 -0.46 -13.19
C ILE A 17 3.90 -0.51 -11.70
N THR A 18 2.68 -0.92 -11.36
CA THR A 18 2.13 -0.84 -10.00
C THR A 18 2.43 -2.07 -9.14
N ARG A 19 2.93 -3.14 -9.75
CA ARG A 19 3.09 -4.48 -9.15
C ARG A 19 1.79 -5.12 -8.65
N ILE A 20 0.63 -4.54 -8.97
CA ILE A 20 -0.68 -5.11 -8.68
C ILE A 20 -0.92 -6.28 -9.65
N PRO A 21 -1.24 -7.49 -9.18
CA PRO A 21 -1.51 -8.63 -10.07
C PRO A 21 -2.63 -8.35 -11.07
N MET A 22 -2.49 -8.83 -12.31
CA MET A 22 -3.54 -8.68 -13.32
C MET A 22 -4.88 -9.28 -12.90
N THR A 23 -4.84 -10.34 -12.08
CA THR A 23 -6.04 -10.97 -11.51
C THR A 23 -6.84 -9.97 -10.69
N VAL A 24 -6.19 -9.24 -9.77
CA VAL A 24 -6.82 -8.18 -8.97
C VAL A 24 -7.34 -7.04 -9.84
N LEU A 25 -6.53 -6.60 -10.81
CA LEU A 25 -6.94 -5.54 -11.74
C LEU A 25 -8.17 -5.94 -12.55
N THR A 26 -8.33 -7.21 -12.88
CA THR A 26 -9.42 -7.71 -13.75
C THR A 26 -10.64 -8.14 -12.95
N SER A 27 -10.47 -8.90 -11.86
CA SER A 27 -11.53 -9.57 -11.08
C SER A 27 -12.31 -8.66 -10.14
N ARG A 28 -11.85 -7.42 -9.90
CA ARG A 28 -12.40 -6.47 -8.91
C ARG A 28 -12.42 -7.00 -7.46
N ASN A 29 -11.87 -8.19 -7.18
CA ASN A 29 -11.88 -8.74 -5.84
C ASN A 29 -10.62 -8.31 -5.07
N LEU A 30 -10.72 -7.18 -4.38
CA LEU A 30 -9.66 -6.72 -3.47
C LEU A 30 -9.62 -7.55 -2.19
N ALA A 31 -10.76 -8.12 -1.75
CA ALA A 31 -10.91 -8.81 -0.47
C ALA A 31 -10.00 -10.04 -0.35
N GLU A 32 -9.69 -10.72 -1.46
CA GLU A 32 -8.76 -11.86 -1.51
C GLU A 32 -7.29 -11.49 -1.25
N SER A 33 -6.93 -10.20 -1.36
CA SER A 33 -5.57 -9.73 -1.09
C SER A 33 -5.43 -9.31 0.37
N SER A 34 -4.40 -9.83 1.05
CA SER A 34 -4.06 -9.47 2.43
C SER A 34 -3.65 -8.02 2.57
N VAL A 35 -3.71 -7.48 3.80
CA VAL A 35 -3.30 -6.11 4.10
C VAL A 35 -1.84 -5.85 3.69
N ALA A 36 -0.94 -6.79 4.00
CA ALA A 36 0.47 -6.71 3.61
C ALA A 36 0.65 -6.60 2.08
N GLN A 37 -0.09 -7.41 1.32
CA GLN A 37 -0.02 -7.39 -0.14
C GLN A 37 -0.54 -6.08 -0.73
N ARG A 38 -1.63 -5.54 -0.17
CA ARG A 38 -2.17 -4.25 -0.62
C ARG A 38 -1.22 -3.10 -0.30
N MET A 39 -0.56 -3.14 0.87
CA MET A 39 0.45 -2.15 1.24
C MET A 39 1.70 -2.24 0.35
N SER A 40 2.11 -3.43 -0.09
CA SER A 40 3.27 -3.56 -0.99
C SER A 40 3.03 -2.90 -2.36
N TRP A 41 1.78 -2.81 -2.83
CA TRP A 41 1.43 -2.09 -4.07
C TRP A 41 1.64 -0.57 -3.99
N ALA A 42 1.74 -0.02 -2.78
CA ALA A 42 2.06 1.39 -2.57
C ALA A 42 3.54 1.62 -2.21
N ALA A 43 4.33 0.57 -1.99
CA ALA A 43 5.71 0.67 -1.52
C ALA A 43 6.64 1.40 -2.51
N SER A 44 6.33 1.38 -3.81
CA SER A 44 7.10 2.07 -4.86
C SER A 44 6.57 3.46 -5.20
N ARG A 45 5.47 3.90 -4.59
CA ARG A 45 4.88 5.22 -4.89
C ARG A 45 5.66 6.31 -4.17
N VAL A 46 5.85 7.43 -4.86
CA VAL A 46 6.43 8.65 -4.30
C VAL A 46 5.34 9.71 -4.29
N THR A 47 5.11 10.32 -3.13
CA THR A 47 4.15 11.40 -2.97
C THR A 47 4.88 12.66 -2.52
N THR A 48 4.43 13.81 -3.01
CA THR A 48 5.02 15.11 -2.67
C THR A 48 4.86 15.44 -1.19
N ARG A 49 3.75 15.01 -0.58
CA ARG A 49 3.51 15.13 0.86
C ARG A 49 3.44 13.75 1.49
N ALA A 50 3.90 13.64 2.73
CA ALA A 50 3.87 12.37 3.45
C ALA A 50 2.43 11.90 3.68
N GLU A 51 1.50 12.81 4.00
CA GLU A 51 0.10 12.48 4.24
C GLU A 51 -0.63 11.94 2.99
N ASP A 52 -0.23 12.38 1.79
CA ASP A 52 -0.84 11.93 0.53
C ASP A 52 -0.64 10.41 0.32
N GLY A 53 0.45 9.86 0.84
CA GLY A 53 0.71 8.42 0.81
C GLY A 53 -0.34 7.62 1.58
N ALA A 54 -0.74 8.11 2.75
CA ALA A 54 -1.80 7.49 3.55
C ALA A 54 -3.17 7.68 2.89
N TYR A 55 -3.45 8.87 2.35
CA TYR A 55 -4.74 9.16 1.74
C TYR A 55 -4.99 8.37 0.45
N CYS A 56 -3.94 8.14 -0.35
CA CYS A 56 -4.03 7.27 -1.53
C CYS A 56 -4.41 5.81 -1.19
N LEU A 57 -4.17 5.39 0.05
CA LEU A 57 -4.45 4.03 0.53
C LEU A 57 -5.84 3.88 1.16
N LEU A 58 -6.51 4.99 1.53
CA LEU A 58 -7.85 4.94 2.13
C LEU A 58 -8.84 4.17 1.27
N GLY A 59 -8.90 4.49 -0.03
CA GLY A 59 -9.78 3.80 -0.98
C GLY A 59 -9.43 2.32 -1.20
N LEU A 60 -8.18 1.92 -0.94
CA LEU A 60 -7.73 0.53 -1.10
C LEU A 60 -8.13 -0.35 0.09
N PHE A 61 -8.17 0.24 1.29
CA PHE A 61 -8.57 -0.42 2.53
C PHE A 61 -10.03 -0.18 2.92
N GLY A 62 -10.73 0.73 2.25
CA GLY A 62 -12.08 1.14 2.64
C GLY A 62 -12.12 1.88 3.98
N ALA A 63 -10.98 2.44 4.40
CA ALA A 63 -10.86 3.19 5.65
C ALA A 63 -11.38 4.63 5.46
N ASN A 64 -11.99 5.17 6.50
CA ASN A 64 -12.50 6.55 6.51
C ASN A 64 -11.89 7.33 7.68
N MET A 65 -11.06 8.33 7.37
CA MET A 65 -10.45 9.23 8.36
C MET A 65 -10.48 10.68 7.85
N SER A 66 -10.53 11.65 8.77
CA SER A 66 -10.44 13.07 8.39
C SER A 66 -9.08 13.40 7.79
N LEU A 67 -9.08 14.04 6.62
CA LEU A 67 -7.89 14.55 5.93
C LEU A 67 -7.38 15.81 6.64
N LEU A 68 -6.26 15.70 7.34
CA LEU A 68 -5.61 16.80 8.06
C LEU A 68 -4.24 17.09 7.43
N TYR A 69 -4.20 18.06 6.51
CA TYR A 69 -2.93 18.49 5.92
C TYR A 69 -2.00 19.13 6.96
N GLY A 70 -0.71 18.82 6.87
CA GLY A 70 0.29 19.25 7.86
C GLY A 70 0.51 18.27 9.02
N GLU A 71 -0.18 17.13 9.04
CA GLU A 71 0.07 16.06 10.01
C GLU A 71 1.28 15.17 9.64
N GLY A 72 1.73 15.23 8.38
CA GLY A 72 2.88 14.50 7.87
C GLY A 72 2.75 12.98 8.08
N GLN A 73 3.76 12.37 8.72
CA GLN A 73 3.76 10.92 8.99
C GLN A 73 2.65 10.46 9.94
N ARG A 74 2.02 11.37 10.70
CA ARG A 74 0.91 11.04 11.61
C ARG A 74 -0.33 10.50 10.86
N ALA A 75 -0.51 10.89 9.59
CA ALA A 75 -1.57 10.37 8.73
C ALA A 75 -1.47 8.85 8.55
N PHE A 76 -0.25 8.31 8.41
CA PHE A 76 -0.03 6.88 8.26
C PHE A 76 -0.35 6.09 9.53
N PHE A 77 -0.06 6.63 10.71
CA PHE A 77 -0.41 5.98 11.96
C PHE A 77 -1.94 5.88 12.12
N ARG A 78 -2.65 6.97 11.83
CA ARG A 78 -4.13 6.97 11.83
C ARG A 78 -4.71 5.99 10.82
N LEU A 79 -4.12 5.88 9.63
CA LEU A 79 -4.52 4.88 8.65
C LEU A 79 -4.35 3.45 9.22
N GLN A 80 -3.23 3.15 9.87
CA GLN A 80 -3.02 1.83 10.49
C GLN A 80 -4.04 1.57 11.60
N GLU A 81 -4.33 2.55 12.45
CA GLU A 81 -5.37 2.43 13.49
C GLU A 81 -6.74 2.12 12.87
N GLU A 82 -7.13 2.82 11.80
CA GLU A 82 -8.39 2.55 11.10
C GLU A 82 -8.40 1.16 10.47
N ILE A 83 -7.29 0.70 9.87
CA ILE A 83 -7.22 -0.66 9.31
C ILE A 83 -7.37 -1.71 10.41
N ILE A 84 -6.72 -1.54 11.57
CA ILE A 84 -6.79 -2.48 12.69
C ILE A 84 -8.21 -2.51 13.28
N LYS A 85 -8.92 -1.38 13.32
CA LYS A 85 -10.30 -1.31 13.84
C LYS A 85 -11.29 -2.16 13.03
N TYR A 86 -11.11 -2.23 11.72
CA TYR A 86 -12.06 -2.87 10.81
C TYR A 86 -11.57 -4.20 10.22
N ASN A 87 -10.31 -4.57 10.47
CA ASN A 87 -9.68 -5.71 9.85
C ASN A 87 -8.81 -6.45 10.88
N ASP A 88 -9.23 -7.65 11.27
CA ASP A 88 -8.50 -8.53 12.21
C ASP A 88 -7.27 -9.21 11.57
N ASP A 89 -6.92 -8.83 10.34
CA ASP A 89 -5.76 -9.35 9.62
C ASP A 89 -4.45 -8.87 10.26
N HIS A 90 -3.86 -9.73 11.09
CA HIS A 90 -2.54 -9.53 11.69
C HIS A 90 -1.39 -9.39 10.68
N SER A 91 -1.65 -9.63 9.39
CA SER A 91 -0.69 -9.38 8.30
C SER A 91 -0.24 -7.92 8.19
N ILE A 92 -0.98 -6.97 8.80
CA ILE A 92 -0.55 -5.57 8.92
C ILE A 92 0.82 -5.42 9.63
N PHE A 93 1.15 -6.34 10.54
CA PHE A 93 2.43 -6.33 11.26
C PHE A 93 3.58 -6.99 10.47
N CYS A 94 3.27 -7.76 9.42
CA CYS A 94 4.24 -8.50 8.61
C CYS A 94 4.91 -7.65 7.52
N LEU A 95 4.71 -6.33 7.53
CA LEU A 95 5.07 -5.42 6.45
C LEU A 95 6.57 -5.09 6.34
N VAL A 96 7.49 -6.05 6.53
CA VAL A 96 8.92 -5.88 6.20
C VAL A 96 9.66 -7.21 5.95
N ASN A 97 10.14 -7.46 4.72
CA ASN A 97 11.57 -7.55 4.36
C ASN A 97 11.76 -7.84 2.84
N GLU A 98 12.02 -6.82 2.02
CA GLU A 98 12.54 -7.03 0.65
C GLU A 98 14.06 -6.84 0.64
N GLY A 99 14.76 -7.80 1.22
CA GLY A 99 16.22 -7.91 1.19
C GLY A 99 16.74 -9.34 1.03
N ASN A 100 15.85 -10.32 0.80
CA ASN A 100 16.25 -11.70 0.61
C ASN A 100 15.35 -12.33 -0.45
N GLU A 101 15.96 -12.83 -1.52
CA GLU A 101 15.38 -13.60 -2.62
C GLU A 101 14.70 -14.92 -2.20
N ASN A 102 14.58 -15.17 -0.89
CA ASN A 102 13.87 -16.29 -0.30
C ASN A 102 12.69 -15.77 0.54
N PHE A 103 11.56 -15.54 -0.13
CA PHE A 103 10.31 -15.01 0.44
C PHE A 103 9.69 -16.01 1.44
N ARG A 104 10.00 -15.84 2.73
CA ARG A 104 9.25 -16.43 3.84
C ARG A 104 8.70 -15.29 4.72
N PRO A 105 7.37 -15.15 4.87
CA PRO A 105 6.81 -14.16 5.77
C PRO A 105 7.07 -14.61 7.22
N THR A 106 8.09 -14.06 7.86
CA THR A 106 8.32 -14.30 9.29
C THR A 106 7.59 -13.23 10.09
N CYS A 107 6.54 -13.65 10.80
CA CYS A 107 5.86 -12.83 11.81
C CYS A 107 6.84 -12.60 12.98
N SER A 108 7.53 -11.46 12.99
CA SER A 108 8.31 -11.01 14.15
C SER A 108 7.53 -9.91 14.86
N GLN A 109 7.30 -10.08 16.16
CA GLN A 109 6.47 -9.22 17.03
C GLN A 109 7.00 -7.79 17.23
N SER A 110 7.97 -7.33 16.44
CA SER A 110 8.62 -6.02 16.60
C SER A 110 8.33 -5.05 15.43
N GLY A 111 7.29 -5.30 14.63
CA GLY A 111 7.06 -4.66 13.33
C GLY A 111 6.43 -3.27 13.31
N LEU A 112 6.12 -2.65 14.45
CA LEU A 112 5.37 -1.37 14.48
C LEU A 112 6.18 -0.13 14.07
N LEU A 113 7.51 -0.21 13.95
CA LEU A 113 8.34 0.99 13.72
C LEU A 113 9.32 0.93 12.56
N PHE A 114 9.46 -0.19 11.85
CA PHE A 114 10.60 -0.38 10.95
C PHE A 114 10.27 -0.38 9.47
N ARG A 115 9.47 0.58 8.96
CA ARG A 115 9.60 0.98 7.54
C ARG A 115 8.97 2.30 7.09
N MET A 116 8.68 3.23 8.00
CA MET A 116 8.35 4.59 7.55
C MET A 116 9.51 5.25 6.76
N SER A 117 10.73 4.72 6.92
CA SER A 117 11.89 5.14 6.15
C SER A 117 11.89 4.70 4.69
N PHE A 118 11.13 3.69 4.22
CA PHE A 118 11.24 3.29 2.79
C PHE A 118 10.32 4.09 1.87
N PHE A 119 9.19 4.57 2.41
CA PHE A 119 8.35 5.54 1.71
C PHE A 119 9.01 6.93 1.67
N TYR A 120 9.88 7.25 2.65
CA TYR A 120 10.45 8.60 2.82
C TYR A 120 11.95 8.73 2.50
N ARG A 121 12.74 7.64 2.44
CA ARG A 121 14.20 7.68 2.16
C ARG A 121 14.51 7.60 0.67
N ARG A 122 13.93 8.51 -0.11
CA ARG A 122 14.48 8.83 -1.43
C ARG A 122 14.42 10.31 -1.81
N GLU A 123 14.30 11.21 -0.84
CA GLU A 123 14.58 12.64 -1.03
C GLU A 123 15.33 13.20 0.19
N SER A 124 16.65 13.04 0.15
CA SER A 124 17.60 13.91 0.87
C SER A 124 18.89 14.00 0.04
N LEU A 125 18.76 14.48 -1.20
CA LEU A 125 19.79 15.19 -1.97
C LEU A 125 19.08 16.18 -2.91
#